data_AF-A0A7C6HWX6-F1
#
_entry.id   AF-A0A7C6HWX6-F1
#
_cell.length_a   1.000
_cell.length_b   1.000
_cell.length_c   1.000
_cell.angle_alpha   90.00
_cell.angle_beta   90.00
_cell.angle_gamma   90.00
#
_symmetry.space_group_name_H-M   'P 1'
#
loop_
_entity.id
_entity.type
_entity.pdbx_description
1 polymer ?
#
loop_
_entity_poly.entity_id
_entity_poly.type
_entity_poly.pdbx_seq_one_letter_code
_entity_poly.pdbx_strand_id
1 'polypeptide(L)'
;MKKTILLFLLLIPFILAGCSCDKTKEYSFKLVVLNEQEEIINEKVSVNENENFLEILKTKYGLVRDYLGKIYKIKNLEVAGNGLDQYVSENCVTINYDKIRQQYWTDLNDKQYIYEDEVTKATWYYDGTNWITFESLWAVAEKAKWAKAQGLGGIMFWDYNTDYQNELMSALYYNFRGN
;
A
#
# COMPACT_ATOMS: atom_id res chain seq x y z
N MET A 1 32.77 25.07 12.88
CA MET A 1 31.81 23.97 12.65
C MET A 1 30.59 24.54 11.93
N LYS A 2 30.49 24.35 10.60
CA LYS A 2 29.35 24.84 9.83
C LYS A 2 28.16 23.92 10.08
N LYS A 3 27.13 24.42 10.77
CA LYS A 3 25.83 23.73 10.89
C LYS A 3 25.13 23.84 9.55
N THR A 4 25.27 22.82 8.70
CA THR A 4 24.47 22.68 7.49
C THR A 4 23.03 22.45 7.93
N ILE A 5 22.19 23.47 7.82
CA ILE A 5 20.73 23.31 7.89
C ILE A 5 20.35 22.61 6.60
N LEU A 6 20.25 21.28 6.66
CA LEU A 6 19.69 20.49 5.58
C LEU A 6 18.17 20.63 5.70
N LEU A 7 17.61 21.57 4.96
CA LEU A 7 16.17 21.72 4.76
C LEU A 7 15.69 20.51 3.95
N PHE A 8 15.48 19.37 4.63
CA PHE A 8 14.84 18.21 4.01
C PHE A 8 13.37 18.56 3.79
N LEU A 9 13.07 19.01 2.58
CA LEU A 9 11.75 18.98 1.97
C LEU A 9 11.31 17.51 1.90
N LEU A 10 10.80 16.97 3.01
CA LEU A 10 9.89 15.82 3.00
C LEU A 10 8.48 16.34 2.69
N LEU A 11 8.34 16.88 1.48
CA LEU A 11 7.05 17.02 0.80
C LEU A 11 7.28 16.49 -0.63
N ILE A 12 7.04 15.18 -0.75
CA ILE A 12 6.38 14.46 -1.84
C ILE A 12 6.57 15.07 -3.24
N PRO A 13 7.19 14.29 -4.15
CA PRO A 13 6.38 13.77 -5.23
C PRO A 13 6.46 12.25 -5.27
N PHE A 14 5.28 11.62 -5.32
CA PHE A 14 5.07 10.44 -6.16
C PHE A 14 5.84 10.60 -7.48
N ILE A 15 6.44 9.51 -7.96
CA ILE A 15 7.13 9.35 -9.26
C ILE A 15 8.61 9.73 -9.26
N LEU A 16 9.44 8.74 -8.94
CA LEU A 16 10.61 8.41 -9.77
C LEU A 16 10.62 6.88 -9.95
N ALA A 17 10.59 6.49 -11.22
CA ALA A 17 10.48 5.13 -11.70
C ALA A 17 11.52 4.21 -11.06
N GLY A 18 11.07 3.09 -10.50
CA GLY A 18 11.92 1.92 -10.36
C GLY A 18 12.29 1.45 -11.77
N CYS A 19 13.55 1.62 -12.16
CA CYS A 19 14.12 0.92 -13.31
C CYS A 19 14.74 -0.37 -12.79
N SER A 20 14.14 -1.51 -13.15
CA SER A 20 14.83 -2.80 -13.13
C SER A 20 15.04 -3.20 -14.58
N CYS A 21 16.28 -3.14 -15.05
CA CYS A 21 16.69 -3.81 -16.27
C CYS A 21 17.18 -5.20 -15.89
N ASP A 22 16.27 -6.16 -15.93
CA ASP A 22 16.64 -7.53 -16.26
C ASP A 22 15.88 -7.85 -17.55
N LYS A 23 16.58 -8.31 -18.59
CA LYS A 23 15.90 -8.72 -19.83
C LYS A 23 15.24 -10.07 -19.57
N THR A 24 14.11 -10.04 -18.87
CA THR A 24 13.24 -11.18 -18.74
C THR A 24 12.70 -11.52 -20.13
N LYS A 25 12.88 -12.78 -20.54
CA LYS A 25 12.21 -13.28 -21.74
C LYS A 25 10.73 -13.33 -21.43
N GLU A 26 9.96 -12.49 -22.10
CA GLU A 26 8.51 -12.43 -22.00
C GLU A 26 7.91 -13.46 -22.95
N TYR A 27 7.18 -14.43 -22.40
CA TYR A 27 6.43 -15.40 -23.19
C TYR A 27 4.97 -14.95 -23.28
N SER A 28 4.45 -14.84 -24.50
CA SER A 28 3.05 -14.49 -24.74
C SER A 28 2.27 -15.69 -25.24
N PHE A 29 1.16 -16.00 -24.59
CA PHE A 29 0.21 -17.03 -25.02
C PHE A 29 -1.21 -16.47 -25.03
N LYS A 30 -2.06 -17.08 -25.85
CA LYS A 30 -3.50 -16.82 -25.86
C LYS A 30 -4.16 -17.83 -24.94
N LEU A 31 -4.82 -17.35 -23.89
CA LEU A 31 -5.65 -18.19 -23.05
C LEU A 31 -7.04 -18.31 -23.70
N VAL A 32 -7.58 -19.52 -23.82
CA VAL A 32 -8.98 -19.74 -24.22
C VAL A 32 -9.69 -20.38 -23.02
N VAL A 33 -10.56 -19.61 -22.37
CA VAL A 33 -11.35 -20.09 -21.23
C VAL A 33 -12.76 -20.39 -21.73
N LEU A 34 -13.22 -21.62 -21.58
CA LEU A 34 -14.56 -22.05 -21.98
C LEU A 34 -15.46 -22.15 -20.74
N ASN A 35 -16.62 -21.50 -20.78
CA ASN A 35 -17.72 -21.75 -19.86
C ASN A 35 -18.72 -22.74 -20.50
N GLU A 36 -19.82 -23.07 -19.80
CA GLU A 36 -20.87 -23.97 -20.31
C GLU A 36 -21.71 -23.36 -21.45
N GLN A 37 -21.45 -22.10 -21.84
CA GLN A 37 -22.15 -21.37 -22.89
C GLN A 37 -21.20 -20.78 -23.98
N GLU A 38 -19.99 -21.32 -24.11
CA GLU A 38 -19.00 -21.01 -25.17
C GLU A 38 -18.74 -19.51 -25.44
N GLU A 39 -18.40 -18.70 -24.43
CA GLU A 39 -17.88 -17.34 -24.70
C GLU A 39 -16.39 -17.16 -24.39
N ILE A 40 -15.68 -16.67 -25.41
CA ILE A 40 -14.23 -16.75 -25.64
C ILE A 40 -13.55 -15.46 -25.19
N ILE A 41 -12.83 -15.48 -24.07
CA ILE A 41 -11.91 -14.37 -23.72
C ILE A 41 -10.57 -14.64 -24.39
N ASN A 42 -10.25 -13.91 -25.47
CA ASN A 42 -8.94 -13.93 -26.12
C ASN A 42 -8.01 -12.90 -25.47
N GLU A 43 -7.43 -13.24 -24.32
CA GLU A 43 -6.47 -12.36 -23.65
C GLU A 43 -5.03 -12.83 -23.91
N LYS A 44 -4.17 -11.88 -24.28
CA LYS A 44 -2.73 -12.10 -24.37
C LYS A 44 -2.17 -11.96 -22.96
N VAL A 45 -1.63 -13.04 -22.42
CA VAL A 45 -1.00 -13.05 -21.10
C VAL A 45 0.51 -13.15 -21.29
N SER A 46 1.23 -12.27 -20.60
CA SER A 46 2.68 -12.18 -20.62
C SER A 46 3.22 -12.65 -19.28
N VAL A 47 4.17 -13.59 -19.30
CA VAL A 47 4.76 -14.19 -18.11
C VAL A 47 6.28 -14.17 -18.24
N ASN A 48 6.97 -13.79 -17.17
CA ASN A 48 8.42 -13.83 -17.09
C ASN A 48 8.91 -15.27 -16.79
N GLU A 49 10.12 -15.63 -17.24
CA GLU A 49 10.68 -16.99 -17.09
C GLU A 49 10.71 -17.53 -15.65
N ASN A 50 10.77 -16.63 -14.66
CA ASN A 50 10.85 -16.99 -13.23
C ASN A 50 9.48 -16.99 -12.52
N GLU A 51 8.39 -16.70 -13.23
CA GLU A 51 7.05 -16.63 -12.64
C GLU A 51 6.31 -17.96 -12.72
N ASN A 52 5.64 -18.34 -11.63
CA ASN A 52 4.79 -19.51 -11.60
C ASN A 52 3.49 -19.21 -12.34
N PHE A 53 3.43 -19.65 -13.60
CA PHE A 53 2.27 -19.44 -14.45
C PHE A 53 0.96 -19.95 -13.83
N LEU A 54 1.01 -21.09 -13.11
CA LEU A 54 -0.18 -21.63 -12.45
C LEU A 54 -0.66 -20.74 -11.30
N GLU A 55 0.27 -20.09 -10.62
CA GLU A 55 -0.03 -19.11 -9.57
C GLU A 55 -0.62 -17.84 -10.18
N ILE A 56 -0.07 -17.33 -11.28
CA ILE A 56 -0.67 -16.18 -12.00
C ILE A 56 -2.10 -16.51 -12.44
N LEU A 57 -2.35 -17.70 -12.99
CA LEU A 57 -3.69 -18.12 -13.38
C LEU A 57 -4.66 -18.19 -12.20
N LYS A 58 -4.18 -18.62 -11.04
CA LYS A 58 -4.96 -18.66 -9.79
C LYS A 58 -5.23 -17.27 -9.23
N THR A 59 -4.19 -16.45 -9.08
CA THR A 59 -4.24 -15.17 -8.37
C THR A 59 -4.86 -14.08 -9.23
N LYS A 60 -4.50 -14.01 -10.52
CA LYS A 60 -5.00 -12.96 -11.44
C LYS A 60 -6.37 -13.30 -12.02
N TYR A 61 -6.62 -14.57 -12.33
CA TYR A 61 -7.83 -14.99 -13.05
C TYR A 61 -8.78 -15.87 -12.20
N GLY A 62 -8.41 -16.18 -10.96
CA GLY A 62 -9.25 -16.98 -10.06
C GLY A 62 -9.41 -18.44 -10.50
N LEU A 63 -8.47 -19.01 -11.26
CA LEU A 63 -8.66 -20.33 -11.86
C LEU A 63 -8.29 -21.48 -10.92
N VAL A 64 -9.22 -22.41 -10.65
CA VAL A 64 -8.96 -23.64 -9.87
C VAL A 64 -9.21 -24.88 -10.72
N ARG A 65 -8.39 -25.92 -10.51
CA ARG A 65 -8.53 -27.25 -11.13
C ARG A 65 -9.19 -28.21 -10.14
N ASP A 66 -10.24 -28.92 -10.56
CA ASP A 66 -10.82 -30.01 -9.76
C ASP A 66 -10.02 -31.33 -9.88
N TYR A 67 -10.42 -32.36 -9.13
CA TYR A 67 -9.78 -33.69 -9.13
C TYR A 67 -9.94 -34.46 -10.46
N LEU A 68 -10.76 -33.96 -11.38
CA LEU A 68 -10.97 -34.50 -12.72
C LEU A 68 -10.25 -33.66 -13.80
N GLY A 69 -9.55 -32.60 -13.40
CA GLY A 69 -8.76 -31.76 -14.30
C GLY A 69 -9.51 -30.59 -14.94
N LYS A 70 -10.76 -30.32 -14.57
CA LYS A 70 -11.57 -29.22 -15.13
C LYS A 70 -11.23 -27.89 -14.44
N ILE A 71 -11.10 -26.83 -15.23
CA ILE A 71 -10.71 -25.49 -14.79
C ILE A 71 -11.96 -24.62 -14.62
N TYR A 72 -12.10 -23.95 -13.47
CA TYR A 72 -13.23 -23.08 -13.14
C TYR A 72 -12.76 -21.66 -12.79
N LYS A 73 -13.52 -20.64 -13.21
CA LYS A 73 -13.35 -19.25 -12.77
C LYS A 73 -13.99 -19.07 -11.39
N ILE A 74 -13.21 -18.69 -10.39
CA ILE A 74 -13.72 -18.22 -9.10
C ILE A 74 -14.41 -16.87 -9.34
N LYS A 75 -15.72 -16.80 -9.09
CA LYS A 75 -16.50 -15.57 -9.26
C LYS A 75 -16.37 -14.58 -8.09
N ASN A 76 -15.94 -15.05 -6.93
CA ASN A 76 -15.74 -14.26 -5.71
C ASN A 76 -14.46 -14.74 -5.01
N LEU A 77 -13.30 -14.24 -5.45
CA LEU A 77 -12.10 -14.35 -4.64
C LEU A 77 -12.17 -13.18 -3.66
N GLU A 78 -12.75 -13.38 -2.48
CA GLU A 78 -12.45 -12.49 -1.36
C GLU A 78 -10.96 -12.68 -1.08
N VAL A 79 -10.13 -11.79 -1.64
CA VAL A 79 -8.75 -11.71 -1.20
C VAL A 79 -8.84 -11.12 0.20
N ALA A 80 -8.82 -12.00 1.20
CA ALA A 80 -8.56 -11.64 2.58
C ALA A 80 -7.19 -10.94 2.62
N GLY A 81 -7.20 -9.63 2.46
CA GLY A 81 -6.04 -8.83 2.19
C GLY A 81 -6.24 -7.44 2.78
N ASN A 82 -5.13 -6.73 2.92
CA ASN A 82 -5.07 -5.40 3.51
C ASN A 82 -5.35 -4.28 2.49
N GLY A 83 -5.85 -4.61 1.29
CA GLY A 83 -6.13 -3.64 0.23
C GLY A 83 -4.91 -3.06 -0.48
N LEU A 84 -3.69 -3.44 -0.07
CA LEU A 84 -2.45 -3.03 -0.76
C LEU A 84 -2.31 -3.75 -2.11
N ASP A 85 -1.73 -3.05 -3.09
CA ASP A 85 -1.49 -3.53 -4.47
C ASP A 85 -2.75 -4.00 -5.23
N GLN A 86 -3.92 -3.46 -4.85
CA GLN A 86 -5.19 -3.75 -5.53
C GLN A 86 -5.52 -2.69 -6.57
N TYR A 87 -6.22 -3.11 -7.63
CA TYR A 87 -6.79 -2.19 -8.61
C TYR A 87 -7.97 -1.43 -8.01
N VAL A 88 -7.98 -0.12 -8.14
CA VAL A 88 -9.11 0.74 -7.79
C VAL A 88 -9.76 1.29 -9.06
N SER A 89 -11.10 1.29 -9.11
CA SER A 89 -11.88 1.79 -10.25
C SER A 89 -12.27 3.26 -10.14
N GLU A 90 -12.04 3.88 -8.98
CA GLU A 90 -12.48 5.24 -8.67
C GLU A 90 -11.31 6.22 -8.51
N ASN A 91 -11.62 7.51 -8.66
CA ASN A 91 -10.63 8.59 -8.50
C ASN A 91 -10.28 8.78 -7.01
N CYS A 92 -9.00 8.88 -6.71
CA CYS A 92 -8.52 9.17 -5.35
C CYS A 92 -8.78 10.63 -4.95
N VAL A 93 -9.16 10.84 -3.69
CA VAL A 93 -9.30 12.17 -3.07
C VAL A 93 -8.41 12.26 -1.84
N THR A 94 -7.96 13.48 -1.50
CA THR A 94 -7.19 13.72 -0.28
C THR A 94 -8.13 13.82 0.93
N ILE A 95 -7.74 13.21 2.03
CA ILE A 95 -8.43 13.32 3.33
C ILE A 95 -7.41 13.75 4.40
N ASN A 96 -7.83 14.67 5.26
CA ASN A 96 -7.01 15.16 6.37
C ASN A 96 -6.99 14.17 7.53
N TYR A 97 -5.91 14.18 8.33
CA TYR A 97 -5.76 13.26 9.46
C TYR A 97 -6.87 13.42 10.52
N ASP A 98 -7.32 14.64 10.80
CA ASP A 98 -8.47 14.90 11.67
C ASP A 98 -9.75 14.18 11.21
N LYS A 99 -9.99 14.12 9.90
CA LYS A 99 -11.14 13.41 9.33
C LYS A 99 -10.97 11.90 9.40
N ILE A 100 -9.77 11.39 9.18
CA ILE A 100 -9.46 9.97 9.41
C ILE A 100 -9.80 9.59 10.85
N ARG A 101 -9.34 10.39 11.82
CA ARG A 101 -9.57 10.16 13.26
C ARG A 101 -11.02 10.35 13.69
N GLN A 102 -11.79 11.19 13.00
CA GLN A 102 -13.21 11.41 13.29
C GLN A 102 -14.13 10.34 12.69
N GLN A 103 -13.75 9.71 11.57
CA GLN A 103 -14.67 8.93 10.74
C GLN A 103 -14.27 7.46 10.56
N TYR A 104 -12.98 7.16 10.47
CA TYR A 104 -12.49 5.83 10.08
C TYR A 104 -11.76 5.12 11.21
N TRP A 105 -10.95 5.86 11.96
CA TRP A 105 -10.19 5.31 13.08
C TRP A 105 -10.46 6.17 14.30
N THR A 106 -11.50 5.90 15.08
CA THR A 106 -11.95 6.78 16.19
C THR A 106 -11.32 6.42 17.52
N ASP A 107 -11.15 5.13 17.81
CA ASP A 107 -10.38 4.62 18.94
C ASP A 107 -9.00 4.14 18.47
N LEU A 108 -7.92 4.72 19.02
CA LEU A 108 -6.54 4.31 18.68
C LEU A 108 -6.25 2.84 19.04
N ASN A 109 -7.02 2.27 19.98
CA ASN A 109 -6.88 0.87 20.36
C ASN A 109 -7.58 -0.08 19.39
N ASP A 110 -8.53 0.42 18.60
CA ASP A 110 -9.19 -0.36 17.56
C ASP A 110 -8.35 -0.31 16.27
N LYS A 111 -7.53 -1.34 16.09
CA LYS A 111 -6.71 -1.52 14.88
C LYS A 111 -7.30 -2.50 13.88
N GLN A 112 -8.60 -2.84 13.97
CA GLN A 112 -9.22 -3.85 13.12
C GLN A 112 -8.95 -3.63 11.62
N TYR A 113 -8.99 -2.37 11.18
CA TYR A 113 -8.78 -1.98 9.79
C TYR A 113 -7.47 -1.24 9.54
N ILE A 114 -6.58 -1.19 10.54
CA ILE A 114 -5.33 -0.45 10.47
C ILE A 114 -4.20 -1.41 10.14
N TYR A 115 -3.48 -1.09 9.07
CA TYR A 115 -2.36 -1.87 8.58
C TYR A 115 -1.10 -1.01 8.55
N GLU A 116 0.01 -1.63 8.91
CA GLU A 116 1.31 -1.00 9.06
C GLU A 116 2.34 -1.83 8.27
N ASP A 117 3.21 -1.17 7.52
CA ASP A 117 4.33 -1.83 6.83
C ASP A 117 5.64 -1.55 7.57
N GLU A 118 6.21 -2.59 8.16
CA GLU A 118 7.41 -2.49 9.00
C GLU A 118 8.67 -2.06 8.25
N VAL A 119 8.72 -2.17 6.92
CA VAL A 119 9.90 -1.80 6.12
C VAL A 119 9.88 -0.32 5.77
N THR A 120 8.75 0.15 5.24
CA THR A 120 8.52 1.51 4.76
C THR A 120 8.05 2.47 5.85
N LYS A 121 7.57 1.92 6.98
CA LYS A 121 6.94 2.68 8.06
C LYS A 121 5.73 3.49 7.56
N ALA A 122 4.96 2.86 6.66
CA ALA A 122 3.73 3.40 6.12
C ALA A 122 2.52 2.80 6.87
N THR A 123 1.45 3.58 6.98
CA THR A 123 0.19 3.16 7.58
C THR A 123 -0.95 3.41 6.62
N TRP A 124 -1.91 2.49 6.61
CA TRP A 124 -3.15 2.67 5.87
C TRP A 124 -4.34 2.03 6.58
N TYR A 125 -5.54 2.51 6.24
CA TYR A 125 -6.82 1.96 6.64
C TYR A 125 -7.42 1.17 5.47
N TYR A 126 -7.98 -0.01 5.74
CA TYR A 126 -8.76 -0.76 4.76
C TYR A 126 -9.90 -1.58 5.37
N ASP A 127 -11.14 -1.29 4.98
CA ASP A 127 -12.36 -1.97 5.46
C ASP A 127 -13.03 -2.88 4.41
N GLY A 128 -12.32 -3.21 3.34
CA GLY A 128 -12.86 -3.94 2.19
C GLY A 128 -13.39 -3.02 1.08
N THR A 129 -13.71 -1.76 1.39
CA THR A 129 -14.23 -0.78 0.42
C THR A 129 -13.31 0.44 0.31
N ASN A 130 -12.99 1.07 1.43
CA ASN A 130 -12.19 2.29 1.49
C ASN A 130 -10.73 1.92 1.75
N TRP A 131 -9.82 2.42 0.91
CA TRP A 131 -8.38 2.33 1.16
C TRP A 131 -7.79 3.73 1.34
N ILE A 132 -7.20 3.99 2.51
CA ILE A 132 -6.71 5.32 2.88
C ILE A 132 -5.29 5.21 3.42
N THR A 133 -4.30 5.75 2.71
CA THR A 133 -2.93 5.88 3.24
C THR A 133 -2.76 7.17 4.03
N PHE A 134 -2.09 7.12 5.17
CA PHE A 134 -1.90 8.27 6.06
C PHE A 134 -0.71 8.11 7.01
N GLU A 135 -0.36 9.18 7.72
CA GLU A 135 0.64 9.14 8.81
C GLU A 135 -0.06 8.82 10.14
N SER A 136 0.29 7.71 10.78
CA SER A 136 -0.17 7.38 12.14
C SER A 136 0.82 7.81 13.21
N LEU A 137 0.40 7.80 14.49
CA LEU A 137 1.32 8.05 15.62
C LEU A 137 2.53 7.12 15.58
N TRP A 138 2.34 5.86 15.19
CA TRP A 138 3.43 4.88 15.04
C TRP A 138 4.40 5.28 13.91
N ALA A 139 3.89 5.55 12.71
CA ALA A 139 4.72 5.93 11.57
C ALA A 139 5.52 7.23 11.84
N VAL A 140 4.87 8.22 12.45
CA VAL A 140 5.51 9.48 12.87
C VAL A 140 6.58 9.23 13.93
N ALA A 141 6.30 8.39 14.93
CA ALA A 141 7.27 8.02 15.95
C ALA A 141 8.51 7.34 15.35
N GLU A 142 8.33 6.40 14.44
CA GLU A 142 9.43 5.69 13.77
C GLU A 142 10.26 6.64 12.90
N LYS A 143 9.61 7.53 12.13
CA LYS A 143 10.30 8.57 11.36
C LYS A 143 11.07 9.54 12.25
N ALA A 144 10.49 9.94 13.40
CA ALA A 144 11.14 10.78 14.39
C ALA A 144 12.40 10.14 15.00
N LYS A 145 12.31 8.87 15.40
CA LYS A 145 13.46 8.10 15.90
C LYS A 145 14.53 7.96 14.82
N TRP A 146 14.13 7.66 13.59
CA TRP A 146 15.06 7.52 12.47
C TRP A 146 15.78 8.85 12.18
N ALA A 147 15.05 9.95 12.05
CA ALA A 147 15.63 11.27 11.78
C ALA A 147 16.62 11.69 12.88
N LYS A 148 16.28 11.41 14.14
CA LYS A 148 17.19 11.60 15.28
C LYS A 148 18.44 10.74 15.17
N ALA A 149 18.30 9.46 14.88
CA ALA A 149 19.41 8.51 14.73
C ALA A 149 20.35 8.91 13.58
N GLN A 150 19.82 9.52 12.52
CA GLN A 150 20.59 10.06 11.40
C GLN A 150 21.24 11.43 11.69
N GLY A 151 21.01 12.02 12.88
CA GLY A 151 21.54 13.34 13.23
C GLY A 151 20.93 14.49 12.43
N LEU A 152 19.71 14.32 11.91
CA LEU A 152 18.98 15.38 11.20
C LEU A 152 18.55 16.49 12.16
N GLY A 153 18.37 17.71 11.64
CA GLY A 153 18.02 18.89 12.44
C GLY A 153 16.57 18.95 12.91
N GLY A 154 15.69 18.12 12.33
CA GLY A 154 14.26 18.12 12.61
C GLY A 154 13.49 17.34 11.55
N ILE A 155 12.17 17.36 11.69
CA ILE A 155 11.22 16.85 10.70
C ILE A 155 10.25 17.99 10.37
N MET A 156 9.97 18.15 9.08
CA MET A 156 8.91 19.03 8.60
C MET A 156 7.64 18.20 8.36
N PHE A 157 6.49 18.80 8.61
CA PHE A 157 5.17 18.24 8.32
C PHE A 157 4.28 19.36 7.75
N TRP A 158 3.26 18.96 6.99
CA TRP A 158 2.23 19.85 6.47
C TRP A 158 0.86 19.21 6.71
N ASP A 159 -0.12 19.87 7.34
CA ASP A 159 -0.01 21.12 8.12
C ASP A 159 -0.64 20.94 9.51
N TYR A 160 -0.43 21.96 10.34
CA TYR A 160 -0.86 21.93 11.74
C TYR A 160 -2.39 21.82 11.91
N ASN A 161 -3.17 22.37 10.99
CA ASN A 161 -4.63 22.43 11.11
C ASN A 161 -5.30 21.08 10.88
N THR A 162 -4.55 20.11 10.37
CA THR A 162 -5.04 18.75 10.08
C THR A 162 -4.78 17.75 11.21
N ASP A 163 -4.06 18.15 12.27
CA ASP A 163 -3.71 17.25 13.37
C ASP A 163 -4.87 17.08 14.36
N TYR A 164 -5.29 15.84 14.59
CA TYR A 164 -6.36 15.53 15.53
C TYR A 164 -5.83 15.63 16.96
N GLN A 165 -6.29 16.64 17.72
CA GLN A 165 -5.95 16.79 19.13
C GLN A 165 -4.44 16.82 19.44
N ASN A 166 -3.61 17.28 18.49
CA ASN A 166 -2.14 17.29 18.55
C ASN A 166 -1.49 15.90 18.64
N GLU A 167 -2.17 14.84 18.18
CA GLU A 167 -1.66 13.47 18.23
C GLU A 167 -0.34 13.30 17.46
N LEU A 168 -0.30 13.74 16.20
CA LEU A 168 0.88 13.58 15.34
C LEU A 168 2.03 14.47 15.81
N MET A 169 1.72 15.72 16.19
CA MET A 169 2.71 16.63 16.77
C MET A 169 3.31 16.07 18.06
N SER A 170 2.49 15.50 18.94
CA SER A 170 2.95 14.89 20.18
C SER A 170 3.84 13.69 19.90
N ALA A 171 3.43 12.80 19.00
CA ALA A 171 4.23 11.66 18.58
C ALA A 171 5.59 12.10 18.03
N LEU A 172 5.61 13.14 17.19
CA LEU A 172 6.84 13.72 16.66
C LEU A 172 7.74 14.27 17.77
N TYR A 173 7.18 15.11 18.64
CA TYR A 173 7.91 15.82 19.69
C TYR A 173 8.61 14.86 20.64
N TYR A 174 7.85 13.92 21.23
CA TYR A 174 8.38 13.00 22.24
C TYR A 174 9.42 12.04 21.66
N ASN A 175 9.25 11.59 20.41
CA ASN A 175 10.18 10.64 19.79
C ASN A 175 11.44 11.32 19.21
N PHE A 176 11.34 12.58 18.75
CA PHE A 176 12.50 13.30 18.22
C PHE A 176 13.36 13.90 19.34
N ARG A 177 12.76 14.55 20.36
CA ARG A 177 13.51 15.18 21.46
C ARG A 177 14.01 14.14 22.47
N GLY A 178 13.25 13.07 22.72
CA GLY A 178 13.49 12.16 23.85
C GLY A 178 13.13 12.82 25.18
N ASN A 179 12.74 11.99 26.16
CA ASN A 179 12.58 12.40 27.56
C ASN A 179 13.93 12.69 28.21
#